data_AF-A0AAV4EKD1-F1
#
_entry.id   AF-A0AAV4EKD1-F1
#
_cell.length_a   1.000
_cell.length_b   1.000
_cell.length_c   1.000
_cell.angle_alpha   90.00
_cell.angle_beta   90.00
_cell.angle_gamma   90.00
#
_symmetry.space_group_name_H-M   'P 1'
#
loop_
_entity.id
_entity.type
_entity.pdbx_description
1 polymer ?
#
loop_
_entity_poly.entity_id
_entity_poly.type
_entity_poly.pdbx_seq_one_letter_code
_entity_poly.pdbx_strand_id
1 'polypeptide(L)'
;MAFPRSWHWMAGQRSPHIKFLIEFLKYWGVHHRLSSVASPHNNCCAEMGIKTVKRLIIDKTIPESDLDTDAFQRAMLQYRNTPYRYNKLSPAFAYFAIQSGISSTSLPANTNHTAHGVKH
;
A
#
# COMPACT_ATOMS: atom_id res chain seq x y z
N MET A 1 34.12 33.24 2.50
CA MET A 1 33.96 32.91 3.93
C MET A 1 34.22 31.43 4.10
N ALA A 2 35.30 31.06 4.79
CA ALA A 2 35.72 29.67 4.98
C ALA A 2 35.07 29.11 6.25
N PHE A 3 34.45 27.92 6.13
CA PHE A 3 33.86 27.23 7.27
C PHE A 3 34.93 26.76 8.27
N PRO A 4 34.68 26.78 9.59
CA PRO A 4 35.67 26.41 10.61
C PRO A 4 36.07 24.93 10.54
N ARG A 5 37.37 24.64 10.75
CA ARG A 5 37.98 23.28 10.70
C ARG A 5 37.41 22.29 11.74
N SER A 6 36.60 22.73 12.70
CA SER A 6 35.99 21.89 13.73
C SER A 6 34.81 21.04 13.23
N TRP A 7 34.29 21.31 12.02
CA TRP A 7 33.16 20.56 11.45
C TRP A 7 33.56 19.37 10.58
N HIS A 8 34.86 19.08 10.43
CA HIS A 8 35.34 17.96 9.62
C HIS A 8 34.89 16.59 10.17
N TRP A 9 34.67 16.47 11.49
CA TRP A 9 34.26 15.21 12.13
C TRP A 9 32.78 14.85 11.95
N MET A 10 31.93 15.78 11.53
CA MET A 10 30.49 15.50 11.31
C MET A 10 30.14 15.18 9.86
N ALA A 11 31.09 15.27 8.92
CA ALA A 11 30.84 15.01 7.50
C ALA A 11 30.82 13.52 7.12
N GLY A 12 31.19 12.60 8.03
CA GLY A 12 31.52 11.21 7.67
C GLY A 12 30.64 10.10 8.26
N GLN A 13 29.86 10.35 9.31
CA GLN A 13 29.10 9.28 9.99
C GLN A 13 27.65 9.24 9.53
N ARG A 14 27.40 8.64 8.33
CA ARG A 14 26.05 8.14 8.02
C ARG A 14 25.69 7.09 9.08
N SER A 15 24.55 7.30 9.75
CA SER A 15 24.00 6.40 10.75
C SER A 15 24.10 4.92 10.31
N PRO A 16 24.53 4.00 11.18
CA PRO A 16 24.68 2.59 10.85
C PRO A 16 23.39 1.98 10.27
N HIS A 17 22.23 2.47 10.70
CA HIS A 17 20.92 2.03 10.21
C HIS A 17 20.69 2.38 8.73
N ILE A 18 21.21 3.50 8.25
CA ILE A 18 21.08 3.92 6.83
C ILE A 18 21.94 3.03 5.94
N LYS A 19 23.14 2.65 6.42
CA LYS A 19 24.03 1.75 5.69
C LYS A 19 23.40 0.36 5.54
N PHE A 20 22.82 -0.17 6.61
CA PHE A 20 22.08 -1.43 6.59
C PHE A 20 20.93 -1.42 5.57
N LEU A 21 20.09 -0.37 5.57
CA LEU A 21 18.97 -0.26 4.62
C LEU A 21 19.45 -0.27 3.16
N ILE A 22 20.54 0.44 2.86
CA ILE A 22 21.10 0.48 1.50
C ILE A 22 21.62 -0.90 1.08
N GLU A 23 22.31 -1.62 1.96
CA GLU A 23 22.79 -2.98 1.68
C GLU A 23 21.65 -3.97 1.51
N PHE A 24 20.63 -3.89 2.36
CA PHE A 24 19.40 -4.68 2.23
C PHE A 24 18.74 -4.42 0.86
N LEU A 25 18.49 -3.17 0.50
CA LEU A 25 17.84 -2.84 -0.78
C LEU A 25 18.68 -3.31 -1.98
N LYS A 26 20.02 -3.21 -1.90
CA LYS A 26 20.92 -3.76 -2.92
C LYS A 26 20.83 -5.28 -3.03
N TYR A 27 20.81 -6.00 -1.90
CA TYR A 27 20.70 -7.45 -1.88
C TYR A 27 19.40 -7.94 -2.54
N TRP A 28 18.28 -7.23 -2.32
CA TRP A 28 16.99 -7.52 -2.95
C TRP A 28 16.84 -6.94 -4.37
N GLY A 29 17.87 -6.29 -4.92
CA GLY A 29 17.82 -5.67 -6.26
C GLY A 29 16.85 -4.48 -6.37
N VAL A 30 16.48 -3.86 -5.25
CA VAL A 30 15.52 -2.74 -5.20
C VAL A 30 16.26 -1.41 -5.40
N HIS A 31 15.93 -0.71 -6.49
CA HIS A 31 16.43 0.64 -6.73
C HIS A 31 15.68 1.67 -5.87
N HIS A 32 16.35 2.22 -4.86
CA HIS A 32 15.76 3.24 -4.00
C HIS A 32 15.65 4.60 -4.73
N ARG A 33 14.43 5.05 -5.00
CA ARG A 33 14.16 6.38 -5.55
C ARG A 33 13.80 7.36 -4.43
N LEU A 34 14.68 8.33 -4.16
CA LEU A 34 14.38 9.44 -3.27
C LEU A 34 13.51 10.48 -4.00
N SER A 35 12.32 10.76 -3.46
CA SER A 35 11.51 11.90 -3.91
C SER A 35 11.87 13.16 -3.13
N SER A 36 11.47 14.32 -3.66
CA SER A 36 11.53 15.58 -2.89
C SER A 36 10.72 15.46 -1.59
N VAL A 37 11.15 16.20 -0.57
CA VAL A 37 10.45 16.31 0.71
C VAL A 37 9.07 16.94 0.48
N ALA A 38 8.06 16.43 1.18
CA ALA A 38 6.69 16.94 1.13
C ALA A 38 6.09 17.02 -0.29
N SER A 39 6.40 16.04 -1.15
CA SER A 39 5.78 15.92 -2.48
C SER A 39 4.46 15.13 -2.37
N PRO A 40 3.28 15.79 -2.41
CA PRO A 40 2.01 15.11 -2.14
C PRO A 40 1.67 14.10 -3.25
N HIS A 41 2.07 14.41 -4.49
CA HIS A 41 1.79 13.55 -5.63
C HIS A 41 2.52 12.20 -5.55
N ASN A 42 3.81 12.22 -5.17
CA ASN A 42 4.64 11.02 -5.12
C ASN A 42 4.20 10.02 -4.04
N ASN A 43 3.60 10.51 -2.96
CA ASN A 43 3.17 9.69 -1.82
C ASN A 43 1.65 9.43 -1.77
N CYS A 44 0.86 10.07 -2.63
CA CYS A 44 -0.60 10.02 -2.61
C CYS A 44 -1.15 8.58 -2.56
N CYS A 45 -0.62 7.66 -3.36
CA CYS A 45 -1.07 6.26 -3.37
C CYS A 45 -0.85 5.57 -2.01
N ALA A 46 0.31 5.81 -1.38
CA ALA A 46 0.62 5.27 -0.06
C ALA A 46 -0.28 5.89 1.01
N GLU A 47 -0.49 7.21 0.97
CA GLU A 47 -1.38 7.92 1.89
C GLU A 47 -2.83 7.41 1.80
N MET A 48 -3.34 7.21 0.58
CA MET A 48 -4.66 6.63 0.35
C MET A 48 -4.78 5.22 0.93
N GLY A 49 -3.76 4.37 0.74
CA GLY A 49 -3.70 3.04 1.34
C GLY A 49 -3.74 3.09 2.88
N ILE A 50 -2.91 3.95 3.49
CA ILE A 50 -2.87 4.16 4.93
C ILE A 50 -4.22 4.66 5.45
N LYS A 51 -4.85 5.60 4.75
CA LYS A 51 -6.16 6.16 5.14
C LYS A 51 -7.24 5.08 5.15
N THR A 52 -7.24 4.20 4.14
CA THR A 52 -8.16 3.05 4.10
C THR A 52 -7.91 2.10 5.26
N VAL A 53 -6.65 1.69 5.50
CA VAL A 53 -6.32 0.75 6.58
C VAL A 53 -6.64 1.34 7.95
N LYS A 54 -6.36 2.63 8.18
CA LYS A 54 -6.75 3.32 9.42
C LYS A 54 -8.25 3.28 9.65
N ARG A 55 -9.05 3.49 8.60
CA ARG A 55 -10.51 3.39 8.70
C ARG A 55 -10.94 1.97 9.10
N LEU A 56 -10.36 0.94 8.47
CA LEU A 56 -10.64 -0.45 8.80
C LEU A 56 -10.26 -0.81 10.24
N ILE A 57 -9.14 -0.27 10.76
CA ILE A 57 -8.74 -0.47 12.15
C ILE A 57 -9.80 0.16 13.07
N ILE A 58 -10.12 1.43 12.87
CA ILE A 58 -11.10 2.17 13.69
C ILE A 58 -12.46 1.44 13.69
N ASP A 59 -12.92 0.98 12.52
CA ASP A 59 -14.20 0.28 12.39
C ASP A 59 -14.22 -1.10 13.08
N LYS A 60 -13.06 -1.69 13.35
CA LYS A 60 -12.88 -3.02 13.98
C LYS A 60 -12.26 -2.95 15.38
N THR A 61 -12.11 -1.75 15.93
CA THR A 61 -11.72 -1.55 17.33
C THR A 61 -12.95 -1.69 18.22
N ILE A 62 -12.87 -2.56 19.21
CA ILE A 62 -13.89 -2.80 20.24
C ILE A 62 -13.85 -1.62 21.25
N PRO A 63 -14.95 -1.27 21.95
CA PRO A 63 -14.97 -0.16 22.91
C PRO A 63 -13.86 -0.17 23.98
N GLU A 64 -13.31 -1.33 24.30
CA GLU A 64 -12.19 -1.50 25.25
C GLU A 64 -10.81 -1.22 24.62
N SER A 65 -10.77 -0.60 23.43
CA SER A 65 -9.57 -0.28 22.63
C SER A 65 -8.79 -1.48 22.10
N ASP A 66 -9.34 -2.68 22.23
CA ASP A 66 -8.76 -3.87 21.61
C ASP A 66 -9.19 -4.02 20.15
N LEU A 67 -8.27 -4.48 19.30
CA LEU A 67 -8.53 -4.70 17.89
C LEU A 67 -9.08 -6.11 17.70
N ASP A 68 -10.30 -6.22 17.17
CA ASP A 68 -10.80 -7.51 16.70
C ASP A 68 -9.97 -7.94 15.47
N THR A 69 -8.93 -8.73 15.73
CA THR A 69 -7.96 -9.16 14.71
C THR A 69 -8.61 -10.02 13.63
N ASP A 70 -9.55 -10.89 13.98
CA ASP A 70 -10.29 -11.73 13.03
C ASP A 70 -11.22 -10.89 12.15
N ALA A 71 -11.96 -9.94 12.72
CA ALA A 71 -12.80 -9.04 11.95
C ALA A 71 -11.96 -8.09 11.07
N PHE A 72 -10.80 -7.64 11.55
CA PHE A 72 -9.86 -6.84 10.77
C PHE A 72 -9.27 -7.64 9.59
N GLN A 73 -8.83 -8.88 9.82
CA GLN A 73 -8.32 -9.76 8.76
C GLN A 73 -9.39 -10.03 7.71
N ARG A 74 -10.64 -10.32 8.11
CA ARG A 74 -11.78 -10.47 7.19
C ARG A 74 -12.03 -9.20 6.37
N ALA A 75 -11.99 -8.03 7.02
CA ALA A 75 -12.18 -6.76 6.32
C ALA A 75 -11.05 -6.47 5.32
N MET A 76 -9.80 -6.79 5.66
CA MET A 76 -8.65 -6.69 4.74
C MET A 76 -8.80 -7.62 3.54
N LEU A 77 -9.28 -8.85 3.75
CA LEU A 77 -9.55 -9.80 2.67
C LEU A 77 -10.65 -9.27 1.74
N GLN A 78 -11.73 -8.74 2.31
CA GLN A 78 -12.82 -8.13 1.54
C GLN A 78 -12.31 -6.93 0.73
N TYR A 79 -11.55 -6.02 1.35
CA TYR A 79 -10.98 -4.85 0.67
C TYR A 79 -10.13 -5.25 -0.53
N ARG A 80 -9.26 -6.25 -0.38
CA ARG A 80 -8.38 -6.74 -1.46
C ARG A 80 -9.14 -7.37 -2.63
N ASN A 81 -10.30 -7.98 -2.37
CA ASN A 81 -11.06 -8.74 -3.36
C ASN A 81 -12.32 -8.02 -3.87
N THR A 82 -12.69 -6.87 -3.31
CA THR A 82 -13.86 -6.11 -3.75
C THR A 82 -13.50 -5.23 -4.95
N PRO A 83 -14.18 -5.37 -6.12
CA PRO A 83 -13.95 -4.52 -7.27
C PRO A 83 -14.24 -3.04 -6.99
N TYR A 84 -13.38 -2.15 -7.46
CA TYR A 84 -13.63 -0.73 -7.39
C TYR A 84 -14.75 -0.31 -8.37
N ARG A 85 -15.59 0.64 -7.95
CA ARG A 85 -16.85 0.97 -8.66
C ARG A 85 -16.64 1.34 -10.12
N TYR A 86 -15.57 2.07 -10.42
CA TYR A 86 -15.34 2.68 -11.74
C TYR A 86 -14.58 1.78 -12.71
N ASN A 87 -13.50 1.13 -12.27
CA ASN A 87 -12.68 0.29 -13.14
C ASN A 87 -13.01 -1.22 -13.04
N LYS A 88 -13.88 -1.62 -12.10
CA LYS A 88 -14.28 -3.02 -11.82
C LYS A 88 -13.11 -3.96 -11.51
N LEU A 89 -11.95 -3.41 -11.12
CA LEU A 89 -10.80 -4.18 -10.70
C LEU A 89 -10.71 -4.17 -9.18
N SER A 90 -10.48 -5.34 -8.59
CA SER A 90 -10.12 -5.42 -7.17
C SER A 90 -8.63 -5.12 -6.99
N PRO A 91 -8.18 -4.65 -5.81
CA PRO A 91 -6.76 -4.40 -5.55
C PRO A 91 -5.87 -5.63 -5.79
N ALA A 92 -6.32 -6.83 -5.41
CA ALA A 92 -5.57 -8.07 -5.64
C ALA A 92 -5.47 -8.37 -7.15
N PHE A 93 -6.57 -8.23 -7.90
CA PHE A 93 -6.54 -8.45 -9.34
C PHE A 93 -5.65 -7.44 -10.04
N ALA A 94 -5.74 -6.14 -9.70
CA ALA A 94 -4.87 -5.12 -10.28
C ALA A 94 -3.39 -5.46 -10.08
N TYR A 95 -3.02 -5.98 -8.90
CA TYR A 95 -1.66 -6.42 -8.61
C TYR A 95 -1.22 -7.64 -9.44
N PHE A 96 -2.03 -8.70 -9.47
CA PHE A 96 -1.65 -9.97 -10.13
C PHE A 96 -1.85 -9.99 -11.65
N ALA A 97 -2.85 -9.28 -12.17
CA ALA A 97 -3.12 -9.21 -13.61
C ALA A 97 -2.06 -8.40 -14.35
N ILE A 98 -1.57 -7.30 -13.74
CA ILE A 98 -0.43 -6.54 -14.26
C ILE A 98 0.82 -7.42 -14.32
N GLN A 99 1.06 -8.25 -13.30
CA GLN A 99 2.19 -9.17 -13.27
C GLN A 99 2.10 -10.25 -14.37
N SER A 100 0.89 -10.69 -14.71
CA SER A 100 0.65 -11.79 -15.65
C SER A 100 0.50 -11.31 -17.11
N GLY A 101 0.61 -10.00 -17.38
CA GLY A 101 0.45 -9.43 -18.72
C GLY A 101 -0.98 -9.46 -19.26
N ILE A 102 -1.97 -9.70 -18.41
CA ILE A 102 -3.39 -9.76 -18.80
C ILE A 102 -3.91 -8.32 -18.93
N SER A 103 -4.20 -7.88 -20.15
CA SER A 103 -4.76 -6.56 -20.41
C SER A 103 -6.19 -6.45 -19.87
N SER A 104 -6.49 -5.35 -19.18
CA SER A 104 -7.81 -5.05 -18.59
C SER A 104 -8.95 -4.97 -19.62
N THR A 105 -8.62 -4.95 -20.92
CA THR A 105 -9.57 -4.96 -22.04
C THR A 105 -10.17 -6.33 -22.34
N SER A 106 -9.68 -7.41 -21.72
CA SER A 106 -10.13 -8.79 -21.97
C SER A 106 -11.24 -9.29 -21.04
N LEU A 107 -11.74 -8.46 -20.12
CA LEU A 107 -12.78 -8.88 -19.18
C LEU A 107 -14.18 -8.74 -19.81
N PRO A 108 -15.04 -9.79 -19.74
CA PRO A 108 -16.41 -9.68 -20.18
C PRO A 108 -17.15 -8.66 -19.31
N ALA A 109 -17.77 -7.67 -19.96
CA ALA A 109 -18.65 -6.72 -19.30
C ALA A 109 -19.85 -7.46 -18.70
N ASN A 110 -19.87 -7.57 -17.37
CA ASN A 110 -21.03 -7.76 -16.51
C ASN A 110 -22.18 -8.64 -17.05
N THR A 111 -22.19 -9.92 -16.70
CA THR A 111 -23.44 -10.69 -16.66
C THR A 111 -24.14 -10.41 -15.34
N ASN A 112 -25.08 -9.46 -15.35
CA ASN A 112 -26.11 -9.35 -14.34
C ASN A 112 -26.98 -10.62 -14.40
N HIS A 113 -26.66 -11.64 -13.60
CA HIS A 113 -27.63 -12.70 -13.32
C HIS A 113 -28.48 -12.26 -12.13
N THR A 114 -29.65 -11.75 -12.47
CA THR A 114 -30.85 -11.60 -11.66
C THR A 114 -30.99 -12.80 -10.72
N ALA A 115 -30.71 -12.61 -9.43
CA ALA A 115 -31.08 -13.57 -8.41
C ALA A 115 -32.61 -13.53 -8.25
N HIS A 116 -33.31 -14.32 -9.07
CA HIS A 116 -34.70 -14.67 -8.79
C HIS A 116 -34.72 -15.45 -7.47
N GLY A 117 -35.43 -14.90 -6.48
CA GLY A 117 -35.63 -15.53 -5.19
C GLY A 117 -36.28 -16.89 -5.34
N VAL A 118 -35.66 -17.91 -4.76
CA VAL A 118 -36.32 -19.17 -4.44
C VAL A 118 -36.85 -19.01 -3.03
N LYS A 119 -38.17 -18.86 -2.90
CA LYS A 119 -38.89 -19.06 -1.66
C LYS A 119 -38.90 -20.56 -1.37
N HIS A 120 -38.48 -20.94 -0.17
CA HIS A 120 -38.88 -22.16 0.50
C HIS A 120 -39.58 -21.77 1.80
#